data_AF-A0A373ZQZ4-F1
#
_entry.id   AF-A0A373ZQZ4-F1
#
_cell.length_a   1.000
_cell.length_b   1.000
_cell.length_c   1.000
_cell.angle_alpha   90.00
_cell.angle_beta   90.00
_cell.angle_gamma   90.00
#
_symmetry.space_group_name_H-M   'P 1'
#
loop_
_entity.id
_entity.type
_entity.pdbx_description
1 polymer ?
#
loop_
_entity_poly.entity_id
_entity_poly.type
_entity_poly.pdbx_seq_one_letter_code
_entity_poly.pdbx_strand_id
1 'polypeptide(L)'
;MADNIQTMIPRYGELNRIYRDYMDNSTFSFDRQKFISDFCQQYNDMKSFEAAILELVLDRQKEQYTLILNSLKTEIEKSIQAYETRPISNSAIERVCHQHMERYSLEIEAQLDVTRSLNKPLNEANNRYDSIGYREHTAEEEKQAEKEYERCKAEYDREKARLNELYDLQKAARNEAFQYMKNRCADIYRQSCLFLDILKKYIPDGKRQDEPGKPVSQQETTTERHEYFSMKLLSLIHEVCVGEQFEEISAPDFYANMNLHPCNCKLKTKPREKIRVCYLIFLMSEKLPKQDRDKWKAGILKLLDIDDSYYKSKYKEPVSDFPSDSNQNFAKEMEHIFR
;
A
#
# COMPACT_ATOMS: atom_id res chain seq x y z
N MET A 1 7.86 -7.77 9.25
CA MET A 1 8.32 -7.09 8.01
C MET A 1 8.02 -5.60 8.20
N ALA A 2 8.57 -5.02 9.26
CA ALA A 2 8.28 -3.65 9.71
C ALA A 2 9.05 -2.58 8.89
N ASP A 3 9.91 -3.02 7.96
CA ASP A 3 10.73 -2.16 7.09
C ASP A 3 9.94 -1.46 5.97
N ASN A 4 8.63 -1.69 5.85
CA ASN A 4 7.83 -1.18 4.73
C ASN A 4 7.43 0.30 4.89
N ILE A 5 7.08 0.77 6.10
CA ILE A 5 6.62 2.16 6.29
C ILE A 5 7.77 3.17 6.21
N GLN A 6 8.92 2.85 6.81
CA GLN A 6 10.09 3.74 6.76
C GLN A 6 10.70 3.83 5.36
N THR A 7 10.59 2.77 4.55
CA THR A 7 11.05 2.78 3.15
C THR A 7 10.07 3.51 2.22
N MET A 8 8.78 3.61 2.58
CA MET A 8 7.79 4.38 1.83
C MET A 8 8.03 5.89 1.89
N ILE A 9 8.49 6.43 3.02
CA ILE A 9 8.74 7.88 3.19
C ILE A 9 9.69 8.44 2.12
N PRO A 10 10.92 7.92 1.93
CA PRO A 10 11.82 8.43 0.90
C PRO A 10 11.28 8.19 -0.53
N ARG A 11 10.49 7.12 -0.75
CA ARG A 11 9.88 6.84 -2.05
C ARG A 11 8.80 7.86 -2.40
N TYR A 12 7.94 8.21 -1.45
CA TYR A 12 6.99 9.33 -1.61
C TYR A 12 7.73 10.68 -1.74
N GLY A 13 8.84 10.88 -1.04
CA GLY A 13 9.69 12.06 -1.20
C GLY A 13 10.21 12.23 -2.64
N GLU A 14 10.70 11.15 -3.26
CA GLU A 14 11.14 11.17 -4.66
C GLU A 14 9.96 11.37 -5.62
N LEU A 15 8.80 10.75 -5.36
CA LEU A 15 7.57 11.00 -6.12
C LEU A 15 7.19 12.50 -6.09
N ASN A 16 7.22 13.12 -4.91
CA ASN A 16 6.93 14.53 -4.71
C ASN A 16 7.94 15.43 -5.42
N ARG A 17 9.21 15.04 -5.45
CA ARG A 17 10.25 15.73 -6.23
C ARG A 17 9.97 15.66 -7.72
N ILE A 18 9.58 14.49 -8.23
CA ILE A 18 9.19 14.32 -9.65
C ILE A 18 8.01 15.22 -10.00
N TYR A 19 6.97 15.26 -9.19
CA TYR A 19 5.84 16.16 -9.44
C TYR A 19 6.24 17.63 -9.42
N ARG A 20 7.06 18.04 -8.45
CA ARG A 20 7.55 19.42 -8.36
C ARG A 20 8.38 19.83 -9.58
N ASP A 21 9.34 18.99 -9.98
CA ASP A 21 10.19 19.26 -11.15
C ASP A 21 9.35 19.39 -12.44
N TYR A 22 8.27 18.60 -12.55
CA TYR A 22 7.32 18.72 -13.64
C TYR A 22 6.46 19.99 -13.55
N MET A 23 5.98 20.36 -12.37
CA MET A 23 5.17 21.57 -12.18
C MET A 23 5.96 22.84 -12.46
N ASP A 24 7.16 22.95 -11.91
CA ASP A 24 7.96 24.17 -11.94
C ASP A 24 8.65 24.36 -13.29
N ASN A 25 9.20 23.27 -13.85
CA ASN A 25 10.09 23.35 -15.01
C ASN A 25 9.62 22.51 -16.21
N SER A 26 8.45 21.84 -16.12
CA SER A 26 8.01 20.85 -17.12
C SER A 26 9.04 19.76 -17.39
N THR A 27 9.93 19.51 -16.42
CA THR A 27 11.02 18.52 -16.53
C THR A 27 10.46 17.14 -16.23
N PHE A 28 10.54 16.25 -17.22
CA PHE A 28 10.08 14.87 -17.09
C PHE A 28 10.91 13.97 -18.00
N SER A 29 11.23 12.77 -17.53
CA SER A 29 12.08 11.80 -18.24
C SER A 29 11.48 10.41 -18.18
N PHE A 30 11.97 9.52 -19.04
CA PHE A 30 11.57 8.12 -19.06
C PHE A 30 11.84 7.41 -17.71
N ASP A 31 13.00 7.66 -17.09
CA ASP A 31 13.34 7.09 -15.79
C ASP A 31 12.36 7.51 -14.68
N ARG A 32 11.86 8.76 -14.75
CA ARG A 32 10.83 9.24 -13.82
C ARG A 32 9.48 8.59 -14.08
N GLN A 33 9.11 8.37 -15.35
CA GLN A 33 7.91 7.61 -15.70
C GLN A 33 7.99 6.15 -15.24
N LYS A 34 9.16 5.52 -15.37
CA LYS A 34 9.44 4.18 -14.86
C LYS A 34 9.29 4.14 -13.34
N PHE A 35 9.92 5.09 -12.63
CA PHE A 35 9.78 5.21 -11.18
C PHE A 35 8.31 5.32 -10.73
N ILE A 36 7.51 6.19 -11.35
CA ILE A 36 6.08 6.35 -11.05
C ILE A 36 5.32 5.05 -11.26
N SER A 37 5.57 4.37 -12.37
CA SER A 37 4.91 3.11 -12.68
C SER A 37 5.27 2.01 -11.67
N ASP A 38 6.55 1.89 -11.34
CA ASP A 38 7.06 0.92 -10.36
C ASP A 38 6.51 1.21 -8.96
N PHE A 39 6.44 2.49 -8.58
CA PHE A 39 5.87 2.94 -7.33
C PHE A 39 4.40 2.49 -7.20
N CYS A 40 3.61 2.68 -8.26
CA CYS A 40 2.21 2.24 -8.29
C CYS A 40 2.07 0.73 -8.16
N GLN A 41 2.97 -0.05 -8.78
CA GLN A 41 2.94 -1.51 -8.69
C GLN A 41 3.34 -2.02 -7.30
N GLN A 42 4.36 -1.40 -6.70
CA GLN A 42 4.89 -1.82 -5.40
C GLN A 42 3.89 -1.61 -4.26
N TYR A 43 3.10 -0.54 -4.31
CA TYR A 43 2.27 -0.12 -3.18
C TYR A 43 0.77 -0.34 -3.38
N ASN A 44 0.35 -1.30 -4.20
CA ASN A 44 -1.06 -1.46 -4.58
C ASN A 44 -1.98 -2.12 -3.51
N ASP A 45 -1.44 -2.66 -2.42
CA ASP A 45 -2.21 -3.42 -1.43
C ASP A 45 -2.43 -2.66 -0.11
N MET A 46 -3.70 -2.28 0.11
CA MET A 46 -4.14 -1.63 1.35
C MET A 46 -3.98 -2.52 2.58
N LYS A 47 -4.15 -3.84 2.46
CA LYS A 47 -4.05 -4.75 3.61
C LYS A 47 -2.61 -4.84 4.09
N SER A 48 -1.68 -4.99 3.16
CA SER A 48 -0.24 -4.95 3.46
C SER A 48 0.18 -3.62 4.07
N PHE A 49 -0.38 -2.50 3.59
CA PHE A 49 -0.11 -1.18 4.16
C PHE A 49 -0.60 -1.04 5.61
N GLU A 50 -1.86 -1.39 5.87
CA GLU A 50 -2.43 -1.31 7.22
C GLU A 50 -1.74 -2.29 8.19
N ALA A 51 -1.41 -3.50 7.75
CA ALA A 51 -0.62 -4.44 8.53
C ALA A 51 0.77 -3.89 8.90
N ALA A 52 1.45 -3.19 7.99
CA ALA A 52 2.74 -2.58 8.26
C ALA A 52 2.64 -1.41 9.27
N ILE A 53 1.52 -0.66 9.27
CA ILE A 53 1.23 0.34 10.31
C ILE A 53 1.01 -0.34 11.66
N LEU A 54 0.22 -1.42 11.70
CA LEU A 54 -0.03 -2.18 12.93
C LEU A 54 1.27 -2.77 13.51
N GLU A 55 2.13 -3.35 12.67
CA GLU A 55 3.45 -3.82 13.10
C GLU A 55 4.26 -2.67 13.73
N LEU A 56 4.28 -1.49 13.10
CA LEU A 56 5.01 -0.32 13.61
C LEU A 56 4.46 0.19 14.96
N VAL A 57 3.14 0.23 15.11
CA VAL A 57 2.46 0.68 16.33
C VAL A 57 2.67 -0.31 17.48
N LEU A 58 2.76 -1.60 17.19
CA LEU A 58 2.99 -2.65 18.18
C LEU A 58 4.46 -2.74 18.62
N ASP A 59 5.41 -2.49 17.71
CA ASP A 59 6.84 -2.64 17.95
C ASP A 59 7.50 -1.40 18.60
N ARG A 60 6.93 -0.20 18.40
CA ARG A 60 7.56 1.06 18.84
C ARG A 60 6.73 1.81 19.89
N GLN A 61 7.42 2.64 20.68
CA GLN A 61 6.75 3.56 21.60
C GLN A 61 5.97 4.65 20.87
N LYS A 62 4.95 5.20 21.55
CA LYS A 62 3.98 6.15 20.98
C LYS A 62 4.62 7.30 20.24
N GLU A 63 5.59 7.94 20.86
CA GLU A 63 6.28 9.11 20.33
C GLU A 63 7.02 8.77 19.03
N GLN A 64 7.61 7.58 18.96
CA GLN A 64 8.42 7.14 17.82
C GLN A 64 7.54 6.78 16.61
N TYR A 65 6.51 5.93 16.78
CA TYR A 65 5.64 5.60 15.65
C TYR A 65 4.84 6.83 15.20
N THR A 66 4.41 7.70 16.13
CA THR A 66 3.66 8.92 15.78
C THR A 66 4.50 9.84 14.90
N LEU A 67 5.80 10.01 15.19
CA LEU A 67 6.71 10.78 14.35
C LEU A 67 6.80 10.19 12.94
N ILE A 68 7.02 8.88 12.82
CA ILE A 68 7.14 8.18 11.52
C ILE A 68 5.85 8.29 10.71
N LEU A 69 4.69 8.04 11.34
CA LEU A 69 3.40 8.13 10.67
C LEU A 69 3.08 9.57 10.24
N ASN A 70 3.42 10.58 11.04
CA ASN A 70 3.26 11.98 10.65
C ASN A 70 4.15 12.36 9.47
N SER A 71 5.41 11.90 9.45
CA SER A 71 6.30 12.11 8.29
C SER A 71 5.73 11.49 7.02
N LEU A 72 5.25 10.24 7.09
CA LEU A 72 4.62 9.60 5.94
C LEU A 72 3.35 10.32 5.50
N LYS A 73 2.49 10.71 6.46
CA LYS A 73 1.28 11.51 6.20
C LYS A 73 1.61 12.78 5.42
N THR A 74 2.61 13.55 5.87
CA THR A 74 3.04 14.78 5.20
C THR A 74 3.48 14.53 3.76
N GLU A 75 4.23 13.45 3.50
CA GLU A 75 4.66 13.14 2.13
C GLU A 75 3.50 12.65 1.24
N ILE A 76 2.53 11.92 1.80
CA ILE A 76 1.31 11.52 1.07
C ILE A 76 0.44 12.74 0.74
N GLU A 77 0.24 13.65 1.69
CA GLU A 77 -0.53 14.89 1.49
C GLU A 77 0.08 15.76 0.40
N LYS A 78 1.42 15.91 0.38
CA LYS A 78 2.13 16.61 -0.71
C LYS A 78 1.88 15.94 -2.07
N SER A 79 1.87 14.61 -2.13
CA SER A 79 1.64 13.87 -3.38
C SER A 79 0.21 14.07 -3.89
N ILE A 80 -0.78 14.05 -2.99
CA ILE A 80 -2.19 14.32 -3.31
C ILE A 80 -2.32 15.75 -3.86
N GLN A 81 -1.79 16.73 -3.12
CA GLN A 81 -1.83 18.14 -3.52
C GLN A 81 -1.16 18.38 -4.88
N ALA A 82 -0.02 17.75 -5.13
CA ALA A 82 0.68 17.88 -6.40
C ALA A 82 -0.16 17.36 -7.58
N TYR A 83 -0.82 16.22 -7.40
CA TYR A 83 -1.73 15.67 -8.41
C TYR A 83 -2.94 16.59 -8.66
N GLU A 84 -3.55 17.12 -7.60
CA GLU A 84 -4.70 18.04 -7.70
C GLU A 84 -4.33 19.36 -8.36
N THR A 85 -3.11 19.86 -8.11
CA THR A 85 -2.63 21.13 -8.65
C THR A 85 -2.34 21.01 -10.14
N ARG A 86 -1.55 20.00 -10.54
CA ARG A 86 -1.17 19.79 -11.94
C ARG A 86 -0.68 18.35 -12.15
N PRO A 87 -1.55 17.44 -12.62
CA PRO A 87 -1.15 16.07 -12.88
C PRO A 87 -0.22 15.98 -14.10
N ILE A 88 0.66 14.99 -14.11
CA ILE A 88 1.48 14.67 -15.28
C ILE A 88 0.57 14.25 -16.43
N SER A 89 0.68 14.92 -17.57
CA SER A 89 -0.20 14.70 -18.71
C SER A 89 0.19 13.43 -19.48
N ASN A 90 -0.81 12.81 -20.14
CA ASN A 90 -0.55 11.69 -21.05
C ASN A 90 0.44 12.09 -22.16
N SER A 91 0.34 13.31 -22.68
CA SER A 91 1.27 13.81 -23.70
C SER A 91 2.72 13.90 -23.22
N ALA A 92 2.96 14.23 -21.95
CA ALA A 92 4.30 14.26 -21.40
C ALA A 92 4.89 12.84 -21.30
N ILE A 93 4.07 11.87 -20.90
CA ILE A 93 4.42 10.45 -20.81
C ILE A 93 4.69 9.87 -22.20
N GLU A 94 3.76 10.06 -23.13
CA GLU A 94 3.90 9.62 -24.52
C GLU A 94 5.19 10.16 -25.14
N ARG A 95 5.48 11.46 -24.95
CA ARG A 95 6.72 12.08 -25.46
C ARG A 95 7.97 11.41 -24.91
N VAL A 96 8.10 11.23 -23.60
CA VAL A 96 9.32 10.64 -23.01
C VAL A 96 9.46 9.15 -23.36
N CYS A 97 8.33 8.43 -23.46
CA CYS A 97 8.32 7.04 -23.90
C CYS A 97 8.75 6.92 -25.37
N HIS A 98 8.21 7.75 -26.27
CA HIS A 98 8.61 7.76 -27.68
C HIS A 98 10.09 8.12 -27.85
N GLN A 99 10.60 9.10 -27.09
CA GLN A 99 12.03 9.42 -27.09
C GLN A 99 12.90 8.24 -26.66
N HIS A 100 12.50 7.48 -25.62
CA HIS A 100 13.22 6.27 -25.23
C HIS A 100 13.12 5.15 -26.28
N MET A 101 11.96 5.00 -26.92
CA MET A 101 11.75 4.04 -28.01
C MET A 101 12.67 4.32 -29.22
N GLU A 102 13.11 5.57 -29.40
CA GLU A 102 13.89 6.05 -30.53
C GLU A 102 15.36 6.38 -30.19
N ARG A 103 15.80 6.02 -28.98
CA ARG A 103 17.09 6.48 -28.44
C ARG A 103 18.35 6.04 -29.20
N TYR A 104 18.27 5.00 -30.04
CA TYR A 104 19.38 4.54 -30.88
C TYR A 104 19.16 4.82 -32.37
N SER A 105 18.12 5.58 -32.75
CA SER A 105 17.79 5.81 -34.15
C SER A 105 18.92 6.51 -34.90
N LEU A 106 19.57 7.51 -34.29
CA LEU A 106 20.70 8.24 -34.91
C LEU A 106 21.94 7.35 -35.06
N GLU A 107 22.26 6.54 -34.05
CA GLU A 107 23.35 5.58 -34.10
C GLU A 107 23.12 4.51 -35.16
N ILE A 108 21.88 4.03 -35.30
CA ILE A 108 21.48 3.10 -36.36
C ILE A 108 21.67 3.75 -37.73
N GLU A 109 21.21 4.98 -37.92
CA GLU A 109 21.39 5.71 -39.19
C GLU A 109 22.87 5.88 -39.54
N ALA A 110 23.70 6.31 -38.58
CA ALA A 110 25.14 6.43 -38.79
C ALA A 110 25.81 5.09 -39.12
N GLN A 111 25.46 4.02 -38.40
CA GLN A 111 26.03 2.69 -38.62
C GLN A 111 25.54 2.06 -39.94
N LEU A 112 24.31 2.36 -40.36
CA LEU A 112 23.80 2.00 -41.68
C LEU A 112 24.64 2.60 -42.80
N ASP A 113 25.02 3.87 -42.68
CA ASP A 113 25.84 4.55 -43.68
C ASP A 113 27.26 3.99 -43.74
N VAL A 114 27.86 3.66 -42.59
CA VAL A 114 29.13 2.90 -42.54
C VAL A 114 28.99 1.57 -43.28
N THR A 115 27.98 0.78 -42.94
CA THR A 115 27.75 -0.55 -43.55
C THR A 115 27.52 -0.43 -45.06
N ARG A 116 26.77 0.59 -45.51
CA ARG A 116 26.53 0.86 -46.94
C ARG A 116 27.80 1.26 -47.68
N SER A 117 28.67 2.05 -47.05
CA SER A 117 29.93 2.47 -47.66
C SER A 117 30.86 1.30 -48.01
N LEU A 118 30.78 0.20 -47.24
CA LEU A 118 31.56 -1.02 -47.43
C LEU A 118 31.04 -1.93 -48.56
N ASN A 119 29.80 -1.76 -49.02
CA ASN A 119 29.23 -2.58 -50.09
C ASN A 119 30.03 -2.46 -51.40
N LYS A 120 30.47 -1.25 -51.76
CA LYS A 120 31.21 -1.03 -53.01
C LYS A 120 32.59 -1.72 -52.97
N PRO A 121 33.45 -1.47 -51.96
CA PRO A 121 34.72 -2.20 -51.81
C PRO A 121 34.55 -3.73 -51.77
N LEU A 122 33.54 -4.22 -51.05
CA LEU A 122 33.27 -5.66 -50.96
C LEU A 122 32.89 -6.24 -52.33
N ASN A 123 31.98 -5.60 -53.06
CA ASN A 123 31.57 -6.04 -54.39
C ASN A 123 32.73 -5.98 -55.39
N GLU A 124 33.56 -4.94 -55.34
CA GLU A 124 34.75 -4.82 -56.19
C GLU A 124 35.76 -5.94 -55.91
N ALA A 125 36.06 -6.23 -54.64
CA ALA A 125 36.95 -7.32 -54.25
C ALA A 125 36.37 -8.69 -54.65
N ASN A 126 35.07 -8.89 -54.46
CA ASN A 126 34.36 -10.11 -54.87
C ASN A 126 34.44 -10.33 -56.39
N ASN A 127 34.16 -9.29 -57.18
CA ASN A 127 34.22 -9.37 -58.64
C ASN A 127 35.65 -9.64 -59.14
N ARG A 128 36.67 -9.04 -58.51
CA ARG A 128 38.08 -9.33 -58.85
C ARG A 128 38.42 -10.79 -58.58
N TYR A 129 38.05 -11.30 -57.40
CA TYR A 129 38.29 -12.69 -57.02
C TYR A 129 37.55 -13.66 -57.94
N ASP A 130 36.25 -13.45 -58.18
CA ASP A 130 35.43 -14.28 -59.07
C ASP A 130 35.94 -14.29 -60.52
N SER A 131 36.37 -13.13 -61.03
CA SER A 131 36.85 -13.02 -62.42
C SER A 131 38.21 -13.71 -62.68
N ILE A 132 39.01 -14.00 -61.65
CA ILE A 132 40.34 -14.62 -61.81
C ILE A 132 40.24 -16.02 -62.43
N GLY A 133 39.21 -16.80 -62.08
CA GLY A 133 39.00 -18.14 -62.62
C GLY A 133 38.73 -18.20 -64.13
N TYR A 134 38.50 -17.05 -64.79
CA TYR A 134 38.16 -16.97 -66.20
C TYR A 134 39.30 -16.43 -67.09
N ARG A 135 40.50 -16.19 -66.55
CA ARG A 135 41.68 -15.72 -67.31
C ARG A 135 42.96 -16.45 -66.91
N GLU A 136 44.00 -16.39 -67.75
CA GLU A 136 45.35 -16.77 -67.32
C GLU A 136 45.80 -15.88 -66.14
N HIS A 137 46.31 -16.51 -65.09
CA HIS A 137 46.75 -15.87 -63.86
C HIS A 137 47.85 -16.70 -63.18
N THR A 138 48.53 -16.09 -62.21
CA THR A 138 49.51 -16.76 -61.35
C THR A 138 48.86 -17.16 -60.02
N ALA A 139 49.42 -18.17 -59.34
CA ALA A 139 48.95 -18.56 -58.01
C ALA A 139 49.06 -17.42 -56.99
N GLU A 140 50.06 -16.54 -57.14
CA GLU A 140 50.22 -15.35 -56.33
C GLU A 140 49.09 -14.33 -56.54
N GLU A 141 48.62 -14.13 -57.79
CA GLU A 141 47.49 -13.25 -58.10
C GLU A 141 46.19 -13.72 -57.47
N GLU A 142 45.90 -15.03 -57.57
CA GLU A 142 44.71 -15.65 -56.96
C GLU A 142 44.71 -15.48 -55.44
N LYS A 143 45.82 -15.84 -54.79
CA LYS A 143 45.98 -15.72 -53.34
C LYS A 143 45.85 -14.26 -52.85
N GLN A 144 46.34 -13.29 -53.63
CA GLN A 144 46.24 -11.88 -53.28
C GLN A 144 44.80 -11.37 -53.40
N ALA A 145 44.04 -11.79 -54.41
CA ALA A 145 42.64 -11.44 -54.57
C ALA A 145 41.74 -12.09 -53.51
N GLU A 146 41.96 -13.36 -53.19
CA GLU A 146 41.28 -14.05 -52.08
C GLU A 146 41.50 -13.29 -50.76
N LYS A 147 42.75 -12.92 -50.46
CA LYS A 147 43.09 -12.17 -49.25
C LYS A 147 42.43 -10.79 -49.20
N GLU A 148 42.32 -10.09 -50.34
CA GLU A 148 41.63 -8.80 -50.42
C GLU A 148 40.12 -8.97 -50.19
N TYR A 149 39.50 -9.97 -50.80
CA TYR A 149 38.09 -10.30 -50.59
C TYR A 149 37.79 -10.65 -49.14
N GLU A 150 38.54 -11.58 -48.54
CA GLU A 150 38.32 -11.99 -47.14
C GLU A 150 38.52 -10.83 -46.17
N ARG A 151 39.47 -9.92 -46.43
CA ARG A 151 39.63 -8.70 -45.64
C ARG A 151 38.39 -7.81 -45.72
N CYS A 152 37.93 -7.48 -46.93
CA CYS A 152 36.75 -6.63 -47.13
C CYS A 152 35.48 -7.27 -46.54
N LYS A 153 35.35 -8.59 -46.68
CA LYS A 153 34.23 -9.38 -46.13
C LYS A 153 34.25 -9.35 -44.60
N ALA A 154 35.40 -9.57 -43.98
CA ALA A 154 35.53 -9.53 -42.51
C ALA A 154 35.19 -8.14 -41.95
N GLU A 155 35.61 -7.06 -42.62
CA GLU A 155 35.27 -5.69 -42.23
C GLU A 155 33.76 -5.42 -42.35
N TYR A 156 33.15 -5.80 -43.47
CA TYR A 156 31.70 -5.70 -43.67
C TYR A 156 30.92 -6.51 -42.63
N ASP A 157 31.29 -7.77 -42.40
CA ASP A 157 30.62 -8.66 -41.45
C ASP A 157 30.71 -8.10 -40.02
N ARG A 158 31.84 -7.48 -39.65
CA ARG A 158 32.02 -6.80 -38.36
C ARG A 158 31.08 -5.60 -38.20
N GLU A 159 31.04 -4.69 -39.17
CA GLU A 159 30.18 -3.49 -39.08
C GLU A 159 28.69 -3.84 -39.18
N LYS A 160 28.35 -4.90 -39.92
CA LYS A 160 26.99 -5.46 -39.98
C LYS A 160 26.58 -6.10 -38.65
N ALA A 161 27.49 -6.80 -37.95
CA ALA A 161 27.21 -7.33 -36.62
C ALA A 161 26.90 -6.20 -35.63
N ARG A 162 27.70 -5.13 -35.63
CA ARG A 162 27.45 -3.93 -34.81
C ARG A 162 26.10 -3.27 -35.13
N LEU A 163 25.71 -3.21 -36.40
CA LEU A 163 24.40 -2.71 -36.79
C LEU A 163 23.26 -3.57 -36.23
N ASN A 164 23.39 -4.90 -36.27
CA ASN A 164 22.40 -5.81 -35.71
C ASN A 164 22.27 -5.62 -34.18
N GLU A 165 23.38 -5.46 -33.47
CA GLU A 165 23.37 -5.15 -32.03
C GLU A 165 22.58 -3.87 -31.72
N LEU A 166 22.74 -2.82 -32.52
CA LEU A 166 21.97 -1.57 -32.36
C LEU A 166 20.47 -1.80 -32.59
N TYR A 167 20.09 -2.61 -33.57
CA TYR A 167 18.68 -2.98 -33.77
C TYR A 167 18.10 -3.76 -32.60
N ASP A 168 18.88 -4.68 -32.01
CA ASP A 168 18.47 -5.43 -30.83
C ASP A 168 18.32 -4.50 -29.60
N LEU A 169 19.24 -3.55 -29.40
CA LEU A 169 19.15 -2.53 -28.37
C LEU A 169 17.91 -1.64 -28.53
N GLN A 170 17.62 -1.19 -29.75
CA GLN A 170 16.42 -0.41 -30.07
C GLN A 170 15.14 -1.21 -29.81
N LYS A 171 15.11 -2.50 -30.20
CA LYS A 171 13.99 -3.39 -29.93
C LYS A 171 13.77 -3.57 -28.43
N ALA A 172 14.83 -3.73 -27.65
CA ALA A 172 14.77 -3.79 -26.19
C ALA A 172 14.22 -2.49 -25.59
N ALA A 173 14.72 -1.32 -26.03
CA ALA A 173 14.23 -0.02 -25.57
C ALA A 173 12.74 0.19 -25.89
N ARG A 174 12.28 -0.24 -27.07
CA ARG A 174 10.86 -0.23 -27.43
C ARG A 174 10.02 -1.07 -26.49
N ASN A 175 10.43 -2.33 -26.27
CA ASN A 175 9.73 -3.25 -25.38
C ASN A 175 9.68 -2.71 -23.95
N GLU A 176 10.76 -2.12 -23.45
CA GLU A 176 10.80 -1.49 -22.13
C GLU A 176 9.81 -0.31 -22.07
N ALA A 177 9.83 0.61 -23.04
CA ALA A 177 8.93 1.76 -23.04
C ALA A 177 7.45 1.37 -23.05
N PHE A 178 7.08 0.32 -23.79
CA PHE A 178 5.71 -0.17 -23.82
C PHE A 178 5.20 -0.61 -22.44
N GLN A 179 6.06 -1.15 -21.57
CA GLN A 179 5.67 -1.55 -20.22
C GLN A 179 5.25 -0.37 -19.34
N TYR A 180 5.81 0.81 -19.60
CA TYR A 180 5.64 2.01 -18.78
C TYR A 180 4.78 3.09 -19.46
N MET A 181 4.14 2.80 -20.59
CA MET A 181 3.39 3.81 -21.38
C MET A 181 2.07 4.24 -20.71
N LYS A 182 1.52 3.40 -19.82
CA LYS A 182 0.26 3.71 -19.12
C LYS A 182 0.48 4.78 -18.05
N ASN A 183 -0.34 5.84 -18.07
CA ASN A 183 -0.36 6.83 -17.00
C ASN A 183 -0.95 6.22 -15.71
N ARG A 184 -0.15 6.21 -14.64
CA ARG A 184 -0.51 5.68 -13.32
C ARG A 184 -0.75 6.77 -12.27
N CYS A 185 -0.65 8.05 -12.63
CA CYS A 185 -0.78 9.15 -11.66
C CYS A 185 -2.16 9.14 -10.98
N ALA A 186 -3.23 8.86 -11.73
CA ALA A 186 -4.58 8.75 -11.17
C ALA A 186 -4.74 7.55 -10.23
N ASP A 187 -4.08 6.42 -10.54
CA ASP A 187 -4.08 5.22 -9.70
C ASP A 187 -3.38 5.54 -8.37
N ILE A 188 -2.20 6.18 -8.43
CA ILE A 188 -1.42 6.61 -7.26
C ILE A 188 -2.18 7.63 -6.41
N TYR A 189 -2.85 8.59 -7.03
CA TYR A 189 -3.68 9.58 -6.32
C TYR A 189 -4.77 8.88 -5.49
N ARG A 190 -5.54 7.99 -6.12
CA ARG A 190 -6.60 7.23 -5.43
C ARG A 190 -6.04 6.42 -4.26
N GLN A 191 -4.93 5.73 -4.51
CA GLN A 191 -4.26 4.92 -3.49
C GLN A 191 -3.72 5.78 -2.34
N SER A 192 -3.16 6.95 -2.65
CA SER A 192 -2.64 7.89 -1.66
C SER A 192 -3.75 8.45 -0.77
N CYS A 193 -4.93 8.73 -1.33
CA CYS A 193 -6.11 9.10 -0.53
C CYS A 193 -6.52 7.98 0.43
N LEU A 194 -6.56 6.74 -0.05
CA LEU A 194 -6.90 5.57 0.78
C LEU A 194 -5.87 5.36 1.91
N PHE A 195 -4.59 5.48 1.60
CA PHE A 195 -3.52 5.39 2.61
C PHE A 195 -3.60 6.51 3.64
N LEU A 196 -3.91 7.73 3.21
CA LEU A 196 -4.13 8.85 4.11
C LEU A 196 -5.29 8.59 5.08
N ASP A 197 -6.39 8.01 4.60
CA ASP A 197 -7.53 7.67 5.43
C ASP A 197 -7.23 6.54 6.43
N ILE A 198 -6.40 5.58 6.05
CA ILE A 198 -5.88 4.57 6.98
C ILE A 198 -5.00 5.22 8.03
N LEU A 199 -4.04 6.08 7.65
CA LEU A 199 -3.11 6.74 8.57
C LEU A 199 -3.82 7.59 9.63
N LYS A 200 -4.91 8.28 9.26
CA LYS A 200 -5.72 9.08 10.20
C LYS A 200 -6.26 8.26 11.38
N LYS A 201 -6.46 6.94 11.22
CA LYS A 201 -6.92 6.06 12.31
C LYS A 201 -5.85 5.83 13.38
N TYR A 202 -4.57 5.98 13.03
CA TYR A 202 -3.43 5.63 13.89
C TYR A 202 -2.62 6.85 14.38
N ILE A 203 -2.87 8.04 13.82
CA ILE A 203 -2.25 9.30 14.24
C ILE A 203 -3.18 9.98 15.27
N PRO A 204 -2.78 10.14 16.54
CA PRO A 204 -3.56 10.86 17.54
C PRO A 204 -3.70 12.33 17.11
N ASP A 205 -4.94 12.84 17.08
CA ASP A 205 -5.22 14.20 16.59
C ASP A 205 -4.59 15.26 17.52
N GLY A 206 -3.51 15.88 17.05
CA GLY A 206 -2.64 16.76 17.83
C GLY A 206 -3.14 18.18 17.99
N LYS A 207 -4.44 18.40 18.25
CA LYS A 207 -4.98 19.74 18.51
C LYS A 207 -5.82 19.79 19.79
N ARG A 208 -5.14 19.91 20.93
CA ARG A 208 -5.63 20.71 22.07
C ARG A 208 -4.69 21.89 22.22
N GLN A 209 -4.98 22.98 21.51
CA GLN A 209 -4.48 24.28 21.91
C GLN A 209 -5.55 24.86 22.84
N ASP A 210 -5.22 24.91 24.12
CA ASP A 210 -5.93 25.67 25.13
C ASP A 210 -5.76 27.17 24.81
N GLU A 211 -6.80 27.79 24.26
CA GLU A 211 -7.02 29.24 24.42
C GLU A 211 -8.31 29.47 25.22
N PRO A 212 -8.25 30.14 26.38
CA PRO A 212 -9.42 30.40 27.18
C PRO A 212 -10.11 31.68 26.70
N GLY A 213 -11.34 31.54 26.22
CA GLY A 213 -12.35 32.59 26.33
C GLY A 213 -13.05 33.02 25.04
N LYS A 214 -14.16 32.36 24.69
CA LYS A 214 -15.49 32.98 24.57
C LYS A 214 -16.58 31.93 24.27
N PRO A 215 -17.84 32.18 24.69
CA PRO A 215 -18.83 31.12 24.83
C PRO A 215 -19.64 30.83 23.56
N VAL A 216 -19.86 29.53 23.35
CA VAL A 216 -21.05 28.84 22.83
C VAL A 216 -21.66 29.34 21.51
N SER A 217 -21.46 28.54 20.46
CA SER A 217 -22.60 28.10 19.65
C SER A 217 -22.48 26.60 19.41
N GLN A 218 -23.59 25.90 19.66
CA GLN A 218 -23.74 24.45 19.55
C GLN A 218 -23.60 24.02 18.08
N GLN A 219 -22.76 23.02 17.80
CA GLN A 219 -23.17 21.73 17.22
C GLN A 219 -21.93 20.89 16.87
N GLU A 220 -22.07 19.58 17.15
CA GLU A 220 -21.17 18.47 16.77
C GLU A 220 -19.90 18.29 17.59
N THR A 221 -20.09 17.85 18.84
CA THR A 221 -19.05 17.18 19.62
C THR A 221 -18.69 15.84 18.99
N THR A 222 -17.56 15.78 18.27
CA THR A 222 -16.77 14.56 18.09
C THR A 222 -16.17 14.18 19.44
N THR A 223 -16.95 13.47 20.26
CA THR A 223 -16.46 12.82 21.46
C THR A 223 -15.41 11.80 21.01
N GLU A 224 -14.15 11.97 21.43
CA GLU A 224 -13.18 10.87 21.50
C GLU A 224 -13.92 9.64 22.02
N ARG A 225 -14.11 8.62 21.16
CA ARG A 225 -14.88 7.41 21.52
C ARG A 225 -14.09 6.70 22.61
N HIS A 226 -14.42 6.98 23.86
CA HIS A 226 -13.86 6.29 25.00
C HIS A 226 -14.16 4.79 24.85
N GLU A 227 -13.10 3.99 24.85
CA GLU A 227 -13.19 2.53 24.75
C GLU A 227 -13.00 1.94 26.15
N TYR A 228 -14.02 1.26 26.63
CA TYR A 228 -13.99 0.56 27.92
C TYR A 228 -13.23 -0.77 27.79
N PHE A 229 -13.35 -1.47 26.66
CA PHE A 229 -12.76 -2.79 26.45
C PHE A 229 -12.10 -2.93 25.08
N SER A 230 -10.92 -3.55 25.07
CA SER A 230 -10.19 -3.88 23.84
C SER A 230 -10.96 -4.86 22.95
N MET A 231 -10.75 -4.76 21.64
CA MET A 231 -11.35 -5.67 20.66
C MET A 231 -10.95 -7.13 20.89
N LYS A 232 -9.73 -7.38 21.41
CA LYS A 232 -9.26 -8.74 21.74
C LYS A 232 -10.14 -9.40 22.80
N LEU A 233 -10.40 -8.70 23.91
CA LEU A 233 -11.26 -9.22 24.98
C LEU A 233 -12.69 -9.43 24.48
N LEU A 234 -13.23 -8.44 23.75
CA LEU A 234 -14.59 -8.50 23.24
C LEU A 234 -14.78 -9.57 22.16
N SER A 235 -13.74 -9.90 21.39
CA SER A 235 -13.78 -11.00 20.41
C SER A 235 -13.88 -12.36 21.09
N LEU A 236 -13.14 -12.57 22.18
CA LEU A 236 -13.23 -13.82 22.96
C LEU A 236 -14.61 -13.98 23.59
N ILE A 237 -15.18 -12.88 24.12
CA ILE A 237 -16.53 -12.89 24.68
C ILE A 237 -17.56 -13.07 23.56
N HIS A 238 -17.38 -12.47 22.40
CA HIS A 238 -18.27 -12.62 21.24
C HIS A 238 -18.36 -14.09 20.82
N GLU A 239 -17.22 -14.75 20.66
CA GLU A 239 -17.13 -16.16 20.25
C GLU A 239 -17.85 -17.12 21.20
N VAL A 240 -17.81 -16.84 22.52
CA VAL A 240 -18.44 -17.71 23.52
C VAL A 240 -19.89 -17.34 23.80
N CYS A 241 -20.23 -16.04 23.82
CA CYS A 241 -21.53 -15.58 24.33
C CYS A 241 -22.56 -15.23 23.24
N VAL A 242 -22.14 -14.93 22.01
CA VAL A 242 -23.09 -14.64 20.92
C VAL A 242 -23.60 -15.95 20.34
N GLY A 243 -24.92 -16.09 20.24
CA GLY A 243 -25.57 -17.35 19.92
C GLY A 243 -25.91 -18.19 21.17
N GLU A 244 -25.34 -17.89 22.33
CA GLU A 244 -25.64 -18.57 23.60
C GLU A 244 -26.37 -17.65 24.60
N GLN A 245 -25.71 -16.60 25.10
CA GLN A 245 -26.30 -15.61 26.01
C GLN A 245 -26.95 -14.43 25.27
N PHE A 246 -26.37 -14.04 24.14
CA PHE A 246 -26.86 -12.95 23.30
C PHE A 246 -27.49 -13.48 22.02
N GLU A 247 -28.41 -12.71 21.44
CA GLU A 247 -28.89 -12.94 20.08
C GLU A 247 -27.76 -12.76 19.05
N GLU A 248 -27.94 -13.33 17.86
CA GLU A 248 -26.98 -13.19 16.75
C GLU A 248 -26.70 -11.72 16.45
N ILE A 249 -25.42 -11.35 16.47
CA ILE A 249 -24.94 -10.00 16.20
C ILE A 249 -23.53 -10.06 15.62
N SER A 250 -23.22 -9.15 14.69
CA SER A 250 -21.89 -9.07 14.10
C SER A 250 -20.84 -8.68 15.16
N ALA A 251 -19.62 -9.17 15.04
CA ALA A 251 -18.54 -8.79 15.96
C ALA A 251 -18.30 -7.27 16.03
N PRO A 252 -18.36 -6.49 14.92
CA PRO A 252 -18.29 -5.02 14.98
C PRO A 252 -19.44 -4.37 15.75
N ASP A 253 -20.67 -4.87 15.58
CA ASP A 253 -21.82 -4.33 16.31
C ASP A 253 -21.76 -4.70 17.79
N PHE A 254 -21.35 -5.93 18.11
CA PHE A 254 -21.10 -6.36 19.49
C PHE A 254 -20.06 -5.47 20.17
N TYR A 255 -18.96 -5.19 19.47
CA TYR A 255 -17.91 -4.28 19.93
C TYR A 255 -18.46 -2.89 20.24
N ALA A 256 -19.25 -2.32 19.34
CA ALA A 256 -19.85 -1.01 19.53
C ALA A 256 -20.82 -0.99 20.72
N ASN A 257 -21.67 -2.00 20.88
CA ASN A 257 -22.59 -2.10 22.01
C ASN A 257 -21.84 -2.23 23.35
N MET A 258 -20.84 -3.10 23.44
CA MET A 258 -20.06 -3.31 24.67
C MET A 258 -19.24 -2.09 25.06
N ASN A 259 -18.83 -1.26 24.10
CA ASN A 259 -18.18 0.02 24.37
C ASN A 259 -19.15 1.22 24.48
N LEU A 260 -20.47 0.98 24.46
CA LEU A 260 -21.52 2.01 24.55
C LEU A 260 -21.42 3.06 23.45
N HIS A 261 -20.95 2.66 22.28
CA HIS A 261 -20.84 3.49 21.09
C HIS A 261 -22.17 3.50 20.31
N PRO A 262 -22.47 4.57 19.55
CA PRO A 262 -23.59 4.57 18.62
C PRO A 262 -23.47 3.44 17.59
N CYS A 263 -24.50 2.60 17.49
CA CYS A 263 -24.61 1.50 16.51
C CYS A 263 -26.06 1.30 16.06
N ASN A 264 -26.24 0.81 14.84
CA ASN A 264 -27.57 0.58 14.25
C ASN A 264 -28.21 -0.70 14.79
N CYS A 265 -27.40 -1.71 15.12
CA CYS A 265 -27.84 -2.98 15.68
C CYS A 265 -27.66 -2.96 17.21
N LYS A 266 -28.75 -3.12 17.97
CA LYS A 266 -28.69 -3.17 19.44
C LYS A 266 -28.46 -4.60 19.93
N LEU A 267 -27.54 -4.77 20.85
CA LEU A 267 -27.29 -6.04 21.53
C LEU A 267 -28.54 -6.44 22.35
N LYS A 268 -28.93 -7.70 22.24
CA LYS A 268 -30.09 -8.26 22.95
C LYS A 268 -29.70 -9.54 23.66
N THR A 269 -30.22 -9.70 24.87
CA THR A 269 -30.04 -10.92 25.68
C THR A 269 -31.10 -11.94 25.29
N LYS A 270 -30.71 -13.21 25.12
CA LYS A 270 -31.66 -14.30 24.87
C LYS A 270 -32.58 -14.54 26.09
N PRO A 271 -33.79 -15.09 25.88
CA PRO A 271 -34.68 -15.41 26.98
C PRO A 271 -34.01 -16.35 27.99
N ARG A 272 -34.19 -16.09 29.30
CA ARG A 272 -33.63 -16.85 30.43
C ARG A 272 -32.10 -16.75 30.63
N GLU A 273 -31.40 -15.93 29.84
CA GLU A 273 -29.95 -15.73 29.97
C GLU A 273 -29.55 -14.52 30.84
N LYS A 274 -30.53 -13.72 31.32
CA LYS A 274 -30.28 -12.47 32.07
C LYS A 274 -29.35 -12.63 33.27
N ILE A 275 -29.39 -13.76 33.99
CA ILE A 275 -28.53 -14.02 35.15
C ILE A 275 -27.05 -14.14 34.74
N ARG A 276 -26.76 -14.92 33.68
CA ARG A 276 -25.41 -15.09 33.15
C ARG A 276 -24.87 -13.80 32.56
N VAL A 277 -25.72 -13.03 31.87
CA VAL A 277 -25.36 -11.69 31.38
C VAL A 277 -25.05 -10.74 32.54
N CYS A 278 -25.78 -10.79 33.66
CA CYS A 278 -25.43 -9.99 34.85
C CYS A 278 -24.06 -10.37 35.41
N TYR A 279 -23.71 -11.66 35.44
CA TYR A 279 -22.39 -12.11 35.87
C TYR A 279 -21.27 -11.69 34.92
N LEU A 280 -21.51 -11.75 33.60
CA LEU A 280 -20.57 -11.22 32.60
C LEU A 280 -20.34 -9.71 32.78
N ILE A 281 -21.41 -8.92 32.96
CA ILE A 281 -21.32 -7.49 33.25
C ILE A 281 -20.49 -7.24 34.52
N PHE A 282 -20.68 -8.04 35.56
CA PHE A 282 -19.88 -7.95 36.78
C PHE A 282 -18.38 -8.15 36.48
N LEU A 283 -18.02 -9.25 35.82
CA LEU A 283 -16.63 -9.56 35.49
C LEU A 283 -15.98 -8.47 34.62
N MET A 284 -16.70 -7.99 33.61
CA MET A 284 -16.25 -6.89 32.76
C MET A 284 -16.08 -5.60 33.57
N SER A 285 -17.01 -5.27 34.45
CA SER A 285 -16.93 -4.07 35.30
C SER A 285 -15.72 -4.10 36.25
N GLU A 286 -15.31 -5.28 36.73
CA GLU A 286 -14.13 -5.44 37.57
C GLU A 286 -12.81 -5.20 36.82
N LYS A 287 -12.79 -5.31 35.48
CA LYS A 287 -11.63 -4.98 34.65
C LYS A 287 -11.48 -3.48 34.39
N LEU A 288 -12.49 -2.66 34.72
CA LEU A 288 -12.45 -1.21 34.53
C LEU A 288 -11.88 -0.47 35.75
N PRO A 289 -11.17 0.66 35.54
CA PRO A 289 -10.83 1.60 36.60
C PRO A 289 -12.07 2.09 37.34
N LYS A 290 -11.95 2.42 38.63
CA LYS A 290 -13.08 2.86 39.48
C LYS A 290 -13.90 4.00 38.86
N GLN A 291 -13.25 4.93 38.17
CA GLN A 291 -13.88 6.09 37.53
C GLN A 291 -14.82 5.73 36.35
N ASP A 292 -14.55 4.61 35.66
CA ASP A 292 -15.24 4.20 34.44
C ASP A 292 -16.23 3.06 34.70
N ARG A 293 -16.00 2.28 35.76
CA ARG A 293 -16.82 1.14 36.18
C ARG A 293 -18.31 1.48 36.30
N ASP A 294 -18.65 2.52 37.08
CA ASP A 294 -20.06 2.84 37.34
C ASP A 294 -20.75 3.46 36.12
N LYS A 295 -20.02 4.26 35.32
CA LYS A 295 -20.53 4.85 34.09
C LYS A 295 -20.84 3.76 33.05
N TRP A 296 -19.90 2.86 32.83
CA TRP A 296 -20.09 1.75 31.90
C TRP A 296 -21.23 0.83 32.34
N LYS A 297 -21.22 0.42 33.62
CA LYS A 297 -22.24 -0.47 34.18
C LYS A 297 -23.64 0.12 34.04
N ALA A 298 -23.83 1.41 34.37
CA ALA A 298 -25.11 2.07 34.18
C ALA A 298 -25.55 2.11 32.70
N GLY A 299 -24.60 2.36 31.79
CA GLY A 299 -24.88 2.38 30.35
C GLY A 299 -25.27 1.02 29.77
N ILE A 300 -24.53 -0.04 30.12
CA ILE A 300 -24.77 -1.38 29.57
C ILE A 300 -26.06 -2.00 30.14
N LEU A 301 -26.38 -1.75 31.41
CA LEU A 301 -27.65 -2.18 32.01
C LEU A 301 -28.85 -1.52 31.32
N LYS A 302 -28.75 -0.22 31.02
CA LYS A 302 -29.77 0.50 30.25
C LYS A 302 -29.89 -0.03 28.81
N LEU A 303 -28.77 -0.35 28.18
CA LEU A 303 -28.75 -0.90 26.81
C LEU A 303 -29.46 -2.25 26.72
N LEU A 304 -29.24 -3.12 27.71
CA LEU A 304 -29.76 -4.48 27.76
C LEU A 304 -31.12 -4.63 28.47
N ASP A 305 -31.72 -3.52 28.90
CA ASP A 305 -32.99 -3.50 29.64
C ASP A 305 -32.95 -4.42 30.88
N ILE A 306 -31.92 -4.20 31.71
CA ILE A 306 -31.71 -4.87 32.99
C ILE A 306 -31.83 -3.84 34.10
N ASP A 307 -32.79 -4.05 34.99
CA ASP A 307 -32.99 -3.19 36.16
C ASP A 307 -31.82 -3.30 37.16
N ASP A 308 -31.42 -2.18 37.77
CA ASP A 308 -30.29 -2.14 38.71
C ASP A 308 -30.55 -2.98 39.98
N SER A 309 -31.79 -3.03 40.48
CA SER A 309 -32.16 -3.86 41.62
C SER A 309 -32.10 -5.35 41.27
N TYR A 310 -32.53 -5.71 40.05
CA TYR A 310 -32.39 -7.06 39.53
C TYR A 310 -30.91 -7.44 39.41
N TYR A 311 -30.09 -6.60 38.76
CA TYR A 311 -28.65 -6.82 38.62
C TYR A 311 -27.99 -7.07 39.98
N LYS A 312 -28.21 -6.19 40.97
CA LYS A 312 -27.63 -6.31 42.32
C LYS A 312 -28.01 -7.61 43.04
N SER A 313 -29.19 -8.16 42.79
CA SER A 313 -29.60 -9.43 43.38
C SER A 313 -29.08 -10.67 42.64
N LYS A 314 -28.67 -10.54 41.38
CA LYS A 314 -28.42 -11.68 40.47
C LYS A 314 -26.99 -11.79 39.96
N TYR A 315 -26.20 -10.73 40.00
CA TYR A 315 -24.88 -10.69 39.35
C TYR A 315 -23.85 -11.69 39.91
N LYS A 316 -24.02 -12.23 41.11
CA LYS A 316 -23.17 -13.30 41.67
C LYS A 316 -23.83 -14.68 41.72
N GLU A 317 -25.06 -14.81 41.21
CA GLU A 317 -25.78 -16.08 41.25
C GLU A 317 -25.03 -17.24 40.57
N PRO A 318 -24.28 -17.01 39.46
CA PRO A 318 -23.50 -18.08 38.85
C PRO A 318 -22.34 -18.65 39.67
N VAL A 319 -21.91 -17.93 40.71
CA VAL A 319 -20.86 -18.33 41.65
C VAL A 319 -21.38 -18.35 43.10
N SER A 320 -22.69 -18.52 43.27
CA SER A 320 -23.31 -18.68 44.59
C SER A 320 -22.97 -20.04 45.22
N ASP A 321 -23.37 -20.26 46.48
CA ASP A 321 -23.10 -21.52 47.19
C ASP A 321 -23.77 -22.74 46.53
N PHE A 322 -24.88 -22.54 45.82
CA PHE A 322 -25.65 -23.58 45.12
C PHE A 322 -26.06 -23.11 43.72
N PRO A 323 -25.13 -22.95 42.76
CA PRO A 323 -25.45 -22.52 41.41
C PRO A 323 -26.03 -23.70 40.61
N SER A 324 -26.86 -23.42 39.60
CA SER A 324 -27.26 -24.45 38.64
C SER A 324 -26.08 -24.91 37.79
N ASP A 325 -26.12 -26.13 37.26
CA ASP A 325 -25.04 -26.68 36.42
C ASP A 325 -24.70 -25.77 35.23
N SER A 326 -25.72 -25.21 34.57
CA SER A 326 -25.57 -24.27 33.46
C SER A 326 -24.87 -22.98 33.89
N ASN A 327 -25.17 -22.47 35.08
CA ASN A 327 -24.50 -21.29 35.62
C ASN A 327 -23.06 -21.59 36.03
N GLN A 328 -22.80 -22.76 36.62
CA GLN A 328 -21.46 -23.18 37.00
C GLN A 328 -20.55 -23.37 35.78
N ASN A 329 -21.07 -23.96 34.69
CA ASN A 329 -20.32 -24.13 33.46
C ASN A 329 -19.98 -22.78 32.81
N PHE A 330 -20.97 -21.87 32.72
CA PHE A 330 -20.72 -20.53 32.22
C PHE A 330 -19.68 -19.78 33.05
N ALA A 331 -19.73 -19.90 34.38
CA ALA A 331 -18.74 -19.24 35.25
C ALA A 331 -17.31 -19.75 35.00
N LYS A 332 -17.13 -21.06 34.75
CA LYS A 332 -15.83 -21.65 34.38
C LYS A 332 -15.32 -21.15 33.04
N GLU A 333 -16.19 -21.08 32.02
CA GLU A 333 -15.84 -20.54 30.70
C GLU A 333 -15.39 -19.08 30.80
N MET A 334 -16.13 -18.27 31.57
CA MET A 334 -15.74 -16.88 31.79
C MET A 334 -14.43 -16.76 32.58
N GLU A 335 -14.17 -17.65 33.55
CA GLU A 335 -12.89 -17.66 34.25
C GLU A 335 -11.71 -17.81 33.28
N HIS A 336 -11.86 -18.62 32.21
CA HIS A 336 -10.79 -18.81 31.22
C HIS A 336 -10.55 -17.57 30.36
N ILE A 337 -11.57 -16.74 30.13
CA ILE A 337 -11.46 -15.49 29.37
C ILE A 337 -10.86 -14.35 30.22
N PHE A 338 -11.22 -14.29 31.51
CA PHE A 338 -10.87 -13.18 32.39
C PHE A 338 -9.64 -13.42 33.29
N ARG A 339 -9.03 -14.60 33.25
CA ARG A 339 -7.78 -14.94 33.92
C ARG A 339 -6.57 -14.54 33.08
#